data_AF-A0A9C9Y3Y1-F1
#
_entry.id   AF-A0A9C9Y3Y1-F1
#
_cell.length_a   1.000
_cell.length_b   1.000
_cell.length_c   1.000
_cell.angle_alpha   90.00
_cell.angle_beta   90.00
_cell.angle_gamma   90.00
#
_symmetry.space_group_name_H-M   'P 1'
#
loop_
_entity.id
_entity.type
_entity.pdbx_description
1 polymer ?
#
loop_
_entity_poly.entity_id
_entity_poly.type
_entity_poly.pdbx_seq_one_letter_code
_entity_poly.pdbx_strand_id
1 'polypeptide(L)'
;DNTELTEYVELFWVWYPSAREILHRMKVFNPKNAAYPLSYDLLLTARRFTSLIYREENVYGNRDISEYIKNNSLFQVLEAMQIKEDIRDKEIDMWNY
;
A
#
# COMPACT_ATOMS: atom_id res chain seq x y z
N ASP A 1 -14.94 22.46 -25.89
CA ASP A 1 -13.83 23.04 -25.11
C ASP A 1 -13.35 22.04 -24.08
N ASN A 2 -12.11 21.60 -24.28
CA ASN A 2 -11.39 20.59 -23.52
C ASN A 2 -10.84 21.18 -22.22
N THR A 3 -11.20 20.64 -21.04
CA THR A 3 -10.38 20.63 -19.82
C THR A 3 -10.93 19.62 -18.80
N GLU A 4 -11.07 18.35 -19.17
CA GLU A 4 -11.18 17.24 -18.20
C GLU A 4 -9.79 16.62 -17.97
N LEU A 5 -8.79 17.48 -17.74
CA LEU A 5 -7.57 17.05 -17.07
C LEU A 5 -7.91 16.95 -15.59
N THR A 6 -8.52 15.84 -15.18
CA THR A 6 -8.31 15.37 -13.82
C THR A 6 -6.80 15.19 -13.68
N GLU A 7 -6.12 16.18 -13.12
CA GLU A 7 -4.69 16.09 -12.83
C GLU A 7 -4.46 14.80 -12.06
N TYR A 8 -3.86 13.81 -12.72
CA TYR A 8 -3.45 12.58 -12.08
C TYR A 8 -2.39 12.97 -11.06
N VAL A 9 -2.78 13.03 -9.79
CA VAL A 9 -1.85 13.27 -8.70
C VAL A 9 -0.89 12.09 -8.67
N GLU A 10 0.41 12.37 -8.83
CA GLU A 10 1.44 11.35 -8.71
C GLU A 10 1.39 10.71 -7.33
N LEU A 11 1.48 9.38 -7.30
CA LEU A 11 1.55 8.63 -6.06
C LEU A 11 2.87 8.97 -5.34
N PHE A 12 2.79 9.28 -4.06
CA PHE A 12 3.95 9.56 -3.22
C PHE A 12 4.01 8.60 -2.04
N TRP A 13 5.22 8.41 -1.53
CA TRP A 13 5.49 7.56 -0.38
C TRP A 13 5.58 8.42 0.88
N VAL A 14 4.98 7.94 1.96
CA VAL A 14 5.01 8.61 3.27
C VAL A 14 5.58 7.67 4.30
N TRP A 15 6.50 8.18 5.12
CA TRP A 15 6.98 7.45 6.28
C TRP A 15 5.90 7.41 7.37
N TYR A 16 5.27 6.24 7.53
CA TYR A 16 4.10 6.06 8.38
C TYR A 16 4.30 6.46 9.85
N PRO A 17 5.42 6.10 10.53
CA PRO A 17 5.64 6.47 11.93
C PRO A 17 5.58 7.97 12.21
N SER A 18 6.14 8.79 11.31
CA SER A 18 6.09 10.25 11.45
C SER A 18 4.72 10.83 11.10
N ALA A 19 4.00 10.22 10.15
CA ALA A 19 2.67 10.67 9.75
C ALA A 19 1.57 10.29 10.75
N ARG A 20 1.80 9.30 11.61
CA ARG A 20 0.81 8.77 12.57
C ARG A 20 0.19 9.85 13.44
N GLU A 21 0.96 10.78 13.98
CA GLU A 21 0.43 11.85 14.85
C GLU A 21 -0.55 12.76 14.09
N ILE A 22 -0.23 13.09 12.84
CA ILE A 22 -1.09 13.89 11.96
C ILE A 22 -2.36 13.11 11.62
N LEU A 23 -2.23 11.84 11.21
CA LEU A 23 -3.35 10.95 10.88
C LEU A 23 -4.26 10.65 12.08
N HIS A 24 -3.72 10.68 13.30
CA HIS A 24 -4.50 10.51 14.53
C HIS A 24 -5.35 11.77 14.84
N ARG A 25 -4.77 12.95 14.61
CA ARG A 25 -5.47 14.24 14.77
C ARG A 25 -6.57 14.43 13.72
N MET A 26 -6.33 13.98 12.49
CA MET A 26 -7.33 14.06 11.42
C MET A 26 -8.50 13.11 11.69
N LYS A 27 -9.70 13.70 11.77
CA LYS A 27 -10.95 12.96 12.00
C LYS A 27 -11.66 12.68 10.68
N VAL A 28 -12.20 11.47 10.57
CA VAL A 28 -12.97 10.98 9.44
C VAL A 28 -14.45 11.12 9.78
N PHE A 29 -15.23 11.59 8.81
CA PHE A 29 -16.67 11.66 8.94
C PHE A 29 -17.28 10.25 9.00
N ASN A 30 -18.00 9.94 10.08
CA ASN A 30 -18.70 8.67 10.24
C ASN A 30 -20.19 8.87 9.89
N PRO A 31 -20.65 8.42 8.71
CA PRO A 31 -22.04 8.61 8.29
C PRO A 31 -23.05 7.86 9.17
N LYS A 32 -22.60 6.85 9.94
CA LYS A 32 -23.45 6.08 10.85
C LYS A 32 -23.56 6.71 12.25
N ASN A 33 -22.59 7.52 12.67
CA ASN A 33 -22.60 8.15 13.98
C ASN A 33 -21.73 9.42 14.00
N ALA A 34 -22.37 10.58 13.88
CA ALA A 34 -21.70 11.88 13.89
C ALA A 34 -21.13 12.28 15.26
N ALA A 35 -21.55 11.63 16.36
CA ALA A 35 -21.08 11.94 17.70
C ALA A 35 -19.71 11.34 18.03
N TYR A 36 -19.29 10.29 17.30
CA TYR A 36 -18.01 9.62 17.51
C TYR A 36 -17.16 9.67 16.24
N PRO A 37 -16.35 10.72 16.07
CA PRO A 37 -15.42 10.83 14.95
C PRO A 37 -14.28 9.79 15.09
N LEU A 38 -14.10 8.97 14.05
CA LEU A 38 -12.98 8.03 13.92
C LEU A 38 -11.73 8.81 13.45
N SER A 39 -10.53 8.43 13.88
CA SER A 39 -9.29 8.97 13.29
C SER A 39 -8.85 8.16 12.08
N TYR A 40 -8.09 8.78 11.18
CA TYR A 40 -7.49 8.04 10.05
C TYR A 40 -6.52 6.96 10.54
N ASP A 41 -5.74 7.23 11.59
CA ASP A 41 -4.86 6.23 12.22
C ASP A 41 -5.63 4.98 12.70
N LEU A 42 -6.84 5.17 13.24
CA LEU A 42 -7.69 4.06 13.66
C LEU A 42 -8.23 3.26 12.46
N LEU A 43 -8.57 3.91 11.34
CA LEU A 43 -8.99 3.19 10.13
C LEU A 43 -7.85 2.36 9.54
N LEU A 44 -6.63 2.90 9.53
CA LEU A 44 -5.45 2.21 9.02
C LEU A 44 -5.07 1.02 9.91
N THR A 45 -5.05 1.24 11.23
CA THR A 45 -4.72 0.19 12.20
C THR A 45 -5.80 -0.91 12.22
N ALA A 46 -7.08 -0.54 12.14
CA ALA A 46 -8.20 -1.48 12.06
C ALA A 46 -8.44 -2.06 10.66
N ARG A 47 -7.58 -1.71 9.68
CA ARG A 47 -7.67 -2.17 8.27
C ARG A 47 -9.01 -1.99 7.59
N ARG A 48 -9.69 -0.89 7.91
CA ARG A 48 -10.98 -0.55 7.30
C ARG A 48 -10.78 0.22 6.01
N PHE A 49 -10.04 -0.36 5.07
CA PHE A 49 -9.77 0.19 3.75
C PHE A 49 -9.45 -0.92 2.74
N THR A 50 -9.57 -0.60 1.46
CA THR A 50 -9.07 -1.44 0.36
C THR A 50 -7.73 -0.88 -0.09
N SER A 51 -6.72 -1.74 -0.22
CA SER A 51 -5.40 -1.38 -0.73
C SER A 51 -5.00 -2.19 -1.94
N LEU A 52 -4.13 -1.61 -2.74
CA LEU A 52 -3.38 -2.31 -3.78
C LEU A 52 -1.90 -2.15 -3.46
N ILE A 53 -1.18 -3.26 -3.38
CA ILE A 53 0.28 -3.23 -3.19
C ILE A 53 0.92 -2.91 -4.54
N TYR A 54 1.57 -1.76 -4.61
CA TYR A 54 2.21 -1.29 -5.84
C TYR A 54 3.67 -1.74 -5.95
N ARG A 55 4.42 -1.66 -4.84
CA ARG A 55 5.84 -2.06 -4.76
C ARG A 55 6.17 -2.56 -3.36
N GLU A 56 7.10 -3.49 -3.28
CA GLU A 56 7.74 -3.92 -2.04
C GLU A 56 9.17 -3.37 -1.98
N GLU A 57 9.67 -3.14 -0.77
CA GLU A 57 11.08 -2.81 -0.55
C GLU A 57 11.97 -3.98 -0.98
N ASN A 58 13.02 -3.68 -1.75
CA ASN A 58 13.93 -4.69 -2.27
C ASN A 58 15.37 -4.39 -1.82
N VAL A 59 16.09 -5.42 -1.38
CA VAL A 59 17.53 -5.39 -1.05
C VAL A 59 18.39 -4.96 -2.25
N TYR A 60 17.92 -5.18 -3.48
CA TYR A 60 18.62 -4.79 -4.70
C TYR A 60 18.46 -3.31 -5.08
N GLY A 61 18.02 -2.46 -4.15
CA GLY A 61 17.94 -1.02 -4.36
C GLY A 61 16.82 -0.61 -5.31
N ASN A 62 15.63 -1.19 -5.12
CA ASN A 62 14.41 -0.91 -5.91
C ASN A 62 14.49 -1.25 -7.40
N ARG A 63 15.46 -2.07 -7.82
CA ARG A 63 15.56 -2.60 -9.18
C ARG A 63 14.41 -3.54 -9.51
N ASP A 64 13.99 -3.51 -10.76
CA ASP A 64 12.99 -4.43 -11.28
C ASP A 64 13.57 -5.85 -11.41
N ILE A 65 12.69 -6.86 -11.38
CA ILE A 65 13.06 -8.29 -11.45
C ILE A 65 13.92 -8.59 -12.69
N SER A 66 13.59 -7.94 -13.81
CA SER A 66 14.31 -8.05 -15.07
C SER A 66 15.75 -7.51 -15.02
N GLU A 67 16.05 -6.57 -14.13
CA GLU A 67 17.36 -5.90 -14.06
C GLU A 67 18.39 -6.71 -13.27
N TYR A 68 17.96 -7.48 -12.26
CA TYR A 68 18.87 -8.34 -11.48
C TYR A 68 18.88 -9.81 -11.96
N ILE A 69 17.81 -10.32 -12.55
CA ILE A 69 17.79 -11.65 -13.22
C ILE A 69 17.97 -11.46 -14.72
N LYS A 70 19.23 -11.42 -15.18
CA LYS A 70 19.55 -11.22 -16.60
C LYS A 70 19.37 -12.51 -17.42
N ASN A 71 18.77 -12.36 -18.60
CA ASN A 71 18.70 -13.38 -19.66
C ASN A 71 18.01 -14.70 -19.29
N ASN A 72 17.12 -14.71 -18.30
CA ASN A 72 16.36 -15.91 -17.97
C ASN A 72 14.90 -15.61 -17.59
N SER A 73 14.01 -15.73 -18.57
CA SER A 73 12.57 -15.47 -18.40
C SER A 73 11.91 -16.41 -17.40
N LEU A 74 12.35 -17.67 -17.31
CA LEU A 74 11.79 -18.62 -16.35
C LEU A 74 12.06 -18.19 -14.90
N PHE A 75 13.30 -17.79 -14.60
CA PHE A 75 13.66 -17.37 -13.24
C PHE A 75 12.99 -16.05 -12.86
N GLN A 76 12.79 -15.12 -13.81
CA GLN A 76 12.02 -13.89 -13.57
C GLN A 76 10.56 -14.21 -13.16
N VAL A 77 9.93 -15.18 -13.82
CA VAL A 77 8.56 -15.60 -13.49
C VAL A 77 8.50 -16.29 -12.12
N LEU A 78 9.44 -17.19 -11.83
CA LEU A 78 9.49 -17.88 -10.54
C LEU A 78 9.68 -16.90 -9.37
N GLU A 79 10.54 -15.89 -9.56
CA GLU A 79 10.76 -14.86 -8.56
C GLU A 79 9.53 -13.97 -8.35
N ALA A 80 8.86 -13.58 -9.44
CA ALA A 80 7.59 -12.85 -9.34
C ALA A 80 6.50 -13.66 -8.62
N MET A 81 6.47 -14.98 -8.81
CA MET A 81 5.56 -15.88 -8.08
C MET A 81 5.91 -15.96 -6.60
N GLN A 82 7.19 -16.03 -6.25
CA GLN A 82 7.66 -16.05 -4.85
C GLN A 82 7.23 -14.76 -4.12
N ILE A 83 7.51 -13.59 -4.69
CA ILE A 83 7.11 -12.28 -4.12
C ILE A 83 5.58 -12.21 -3.95
N LYS A 84 4.83 -12.71 -4.93
CA LYS A 84 3.37 -12.74 -4.85
C LYS A 84 2.86 -13.62 -3.71
N GLU A 85 3.45 -14.80 -3.51
CA GLU A 85 3.09 -15.68 -2.40
C GLU A 85 3.45 -15.08 -1.05
N ASP A 86 4.64 -14.49 -0.91
CA ASP A 86 5.06 -13.81 0.32
C ASP A 86 4.09 -12.66 0.70
N ILE A 87 3.63 -11.89 -0.29
CA ILE A 87 2.62 -10.85 -0.10
C ILE A 87 1.29 -11.47 0.36
N ARG A 88 0.84 -12.56 -0.28
CA ARG A 88 -0.40 -13.25 0.07
C ARG A 88 -0.36 -13.79 1.49
N ASP A 89 0.76 -14.39 1.89
CA ASP A 89 0.94 -14.95 3.23
C ASP A 89 0.97 -13.84 4.28
N LYS A 90 1.67 -12.72 4.01
CA LYS A 90 1.57 -11.51 4.85
C LYS A 90 0.12 -11.05 4.98
N GLU A 91 -0.64 -10.99 3.88
CA GLU A 91 -2.05 -10.61 3.94
C GLU A 91 -2.86 -11.54 4.85
N ILE A 92 -2.70 -12.85 4.69
CA ILE A 92 -3.39 -13.87 5.49
C ILE A 92 -3.01 -13.80 6.96
N ASP A 93 -1.72 -13.67 7.29
CA ASP A 93 -1.25 -13.51 8.68
C ASP A 93 -1.86 -12.29 9.34
N MET A 94 -2.10 -11.23 8.56
CA MET A 94 -2.74 -10.04 9.05
C MET A 94 -4.28 -10.16 9.19
N TRP A 95 -4.90 -11.19 8.59
CA TRP A 95 -6.31 -11.55 8.79
C TRP A 95 -6.51 -12.55 9.94
N ASN A 96 -5.52 -13.37 10.26
CA ASN A 96 -5.58 -14.33 11.36
C ASN A 96 -5.18 -13.65 12.69
N TYR A 97 -6.17 -13.06 13.35
CA TYR A 97 -6.08 -12.59 14.75
C TYR A 97 -7.16 -13.25 15.61
#